data_AF-A0A402DLY2-F1
#
_entry.id   AF-A0A402DLY2-F1
#
_cell.length_a   1.000
_cell.length_b   1.000
_cell.length_c   1.000
_cell.angle_alpha   90.00
_cell.angle_beta   90.00
_cell.angle_gamma   90.00
#
_symmetry.space_group_name_H-M   'P 1'
#
loop_
_entity.id
_entity.type
_entity.pdbx_description
1 polymer ?
#
loop_
_entity_poly.entity_id
_entity_poly.type
_entity_poly.pdbx_seq_one_letter_code
_entity_poly.pdbx_strand_id
1 'polypeptide(L)' 'MGSIGDCYDNAVIESFWSRMQVELLDRQRWRTRLELANAIFEYLEIFHNRQRRHSALGWLTPIEFETRQPITVA' A
#
# COMPACT_ATOMS: atom_id res chain seq x y z
N MET A 1 -4.85 -15.12 16.26
CA MET A 1 -4.89 -13.65 16.08
C MET A 1 -3.52 -13.16 16.44
N GLY A 2 -2.81 -12.61 15.46
CA GLY A 2 -1.40 -12.32 15.59
C GLY A 2 -1.10 -11.11 16.48
N SER A 3 -0.01 -11.17 17.24
CA SER A 3 0.42 -10.12 18.16
C SER A 3 1.16 -8.99 17.44
N ILE A 4 1.27 -7.82 18.07
CA ILE A 4 2.03 -6.68 17.52
C ILE A 4 3.50 -7.13 17.35
N GLY A 5 3.96 -7.20 16.10
CA GLY A 5 5.31 -7.67 15.75
C GLY A 5 5.38 -9.08 15.15
N ASP A 6 4.24 -9.70 14.82
CA ASP A 6 4.24 -11.00 14.17
C ASP A 6 4.89 -10.94 12.77
N CYS A 7 5.65 -11.99 12.43
CA CYS A 7 6.39 -12.11 11.18
C CYS A 7 5.53 -11.91 9.93
N TYR A 8 4.23 -12.21 10.04
CA TYR A 8 3.27 -12.06 8.95
C TYR A 8 2.97 -10.58 8.64
N ASP A 9 2.87 -9.74 9.68
CA ASP A 9 2.67 -8.29 9.51
C ASP A 9 3.92 -7.66 8.88
N ASN A 10 5.10 -8.06 9.36
CA ASN A 10 6.38 -7.65 8.79
C ASN A 10 6.51 -8.07 7.32
N ALA A 11 6.15 -9.30 6.98
CA ALA A 11 6.25 -9.80 5.60
C ALA A 11 5.33 -9.04 4.62
N VAL A 12 4.13 -8.63 5.07
CA VAL A 12 3.19 -7.85 4.26
C VAL A 12 3.75 -6.45 3.99
N ILE A 13 4.25 -5.78 5.03
CA ILE A 13 4.81 -4.42 4.87
C ILE A 13 6.12 -4.45 4.07
N GLU A 14 6.98 -5.46 4.27
CA GLU A 14 8.20 -5.64 3.48
C GLU A 14 7.90 -5.83 1.98
N SER A 15 6.89 -6.66 1.67
CA SER A 15 6.44 -6.86 0.30
C SER A 15 5.91 -5.57 -0.33
N PHE A 16 5.22 -4.74 0.46
CA PHE A 16 4.76 -3.42 0.02
C PHE A 16 5.94 -2.49 -0.33
N TRP A 17 6.93 -2.36 0.57
CA TRP A 17 8.07 -1.47 0.36
C TRP A 17 8.93 -1.91 -0.84
N SER A 18 9.20 -3.21 -0.97
CA SER A 18 9.93 -3.76 -2.12
C SER A 18 9.25 -3.39 -3.44
N ARG A 19 7.92 -3.45 -3.47
CA ARG A 19 7.13 -3.11 -4.66
C ARG A 19 7.19 -1.62 -4.98
N MET A 20 6.98 -0.76 -3.97
CA MET A 20 7.03 0.69 -4.17
C MET A 20 8.42 1.15 -4.62
N GLN A 21 9.47 0.49 -4.15
CA GLN A 21 10.83 0.79 -4.61
C GLN A 21 10.96 0.59 -6.12
N VAL A 22 10.56 -0.57 -6.66
CA VAL A 22 10.69 -0.89 -8.09
C VAL A 22 9.71 -0.11 -8.97
N GLU A 23 8.50 0.13 -8.48
CA GLU A 23 7.42 0.73 -9.27
C GLU A 23 7.42 2.27 -9.22
N LEU A 24 7.97 2.88 -8.17
CA LEU A 24 7.99 4.33 -7.98
C LEU A 24 9.43 4.86 -7.83
N LEU A 25 10.15 4.41 -6.80
CA LEU A 25 11.40 5.07 -6.37
C LEU A 25 12.52 4.92 -7.40
N ASP A 26 12.67 3.75 -8.00
CA ASP A 26 13.73 3.42 -8.95
C ASP A 26 13.42 3.89 -10.38
N ARG A 27 12.24 4.47 -10.63
CA ARG A 27 11.81 4.89 -11.97
C ARG A 27 12.45 6.20 -12.44
N GLN A 28 12.83 7.07 -11.52
CA GLN A 28 13.43 8.36 -11.84
C GLN A 28 14.24 8.92 -10.68
N ARG A 29 15.06 9.94 -10.97
CA ARG A 29 15.77 10.70 -9.96
C ARG A 29 14.92 11.88 -9.48
N TRP A 30 14.70 11.94 -8.18
CA TRP A 30 13.95 13.00 -7.52
C TRP A 30 14.84 14.20 -7.24
N ARG A 31 14.38 15.42 -7.56
CA ARG A 31 15.18 16.64 -7.34
C ARG A 31 15.00 17.19 -5.94
N THR A 32 13.82 16.99 -5.36
CA THR A 32 13.49 17.50 -4.03
C THR A 32 12.76 16.46 -3.19
N ARG A 33 12.87 16.60 -1.87
CA ARG A 33 12.11 15.77 -0.93
C ARG A 33 10.60 15.98 -1.06
N LEU A 34 10.17 17.19 -1.43
CA LEU A 34 8.75 17.52 -1.62
C LEU A 34 8.16 16.78 -2.83
N GLU A 35 8.90 16.76 -3.94
CA GLU A 35 8.53 16.02 -5.15
C GLU A 35 8.37 14.53 -4.85
N LEU A 36 9.36 13.93 -4.16
CA LEU A 36 9.29 12.55 -3.72
C LEU A 36 8.10 12.29 -2.79
N ALA A 37 7.86 13.17 -1.82
CA ALA A 37 6.74 13.02 -0.89
C ALA A 37 5.38 13.06 -1.60
N ASN A 38 5.20 13.99 -2.56
CA ASN A 38 3.99 14.05 -3.38
C ASN A 38 3.80 12.78 -4.23
N ALA A 39 4.89 12.26 -4.81
CA ALA A 39 4.81 11.05 -5.61
C ALA A 39 4.49 9.81 -4.76
N ILE A 40 5.05 9.72 -3.54
CA ILE A 40 4.69 8.67 -2.58
C ILE A 40 3.22 8.80 -2.17
N PHE A 41 2.75 10.01 -1.89
CA PHE A 41 1.35 10.26 -1.54
C PHE A 41 0.40 9.82 -2.67
N GLU A 42 0.69 10.23 -3.91
CA GLU A 42 -0.09 9.85 -5.08
C GLU A 42 -0.09 8.32 -5.29
N TYR A 43 1.08 7.69 -5.15
CA TYR A 43 1.21 6.25 -5.26
C TYR A 43 0.39 5.51 -4.20
N LEU A 44 0.38 5.99 -2.96
CA LEU A 44 -0.40 5.40 -1.86
C LEU A 44 -1.91 5.61 -2.07
N GLU A 45 -2.34 6.87 -2.16
CA GLU A 45 -3.76 7.23 -2.09
C GLU A 45 -4.49 6.93 -3.39
N ILE A 46 -3.86 7.15 -4.53
CA ILE A 46 -4.51 7.03 -5.83
C ILE A 46 -4.24 5.65 -6.42
N PHE A 47 -2.99 5.25 -6.50
CA PHE A 47 -2.66 3.99 -7.16
C PHE A 47 -2.90 2.78 -6.25
N HIS A 48 -2.30 2.73 -5.06
CA HIS A 48 -2.39 1.58 -4.17
C HIS A 48 -3.79 1.40 -3.59
N ASN A 49 -4.35 2.42 -2.95
CA ASN A 49 -5.63 2.31 -2.23
C ASN A 49 -6.85 2.22 -3.16
N ARG A 50 -6.82 2.88 -4.33
CA ARG A 50 -8.01 3.03 -5.20
C ARG A 50 -7.96 2.29 -6.52
N GLN A 51 -6.79 1.92 -7.03
CA GLN A 51 -6.67 1.33 -8.38
C GLN A 51 -6.06 -0.07 -8.36
N ARG A 52 -5.11 -0.33 -7.47
CA ARG A 52 -4.44 -1.62 -7.39
C ARG A 52 -5.36 -2.67 -6.79
N ARG A 53 -5.59 -3.72 -7.58
CA ARG A 53 -6.34 -4.90 -7.14
C ARG A 53 -5.40 -5.92 -6.52
N HIS A 54 -5.81 -6.48 -5.38
CA HIS A 54 -5.03 -7.47 -4.65
C HIS A 54 -5.73 -8.83 -4.73
N SER A 55 -5.02 -9.86 -5.19
CA SER A 55 -5.56 -11.23 -5.25
C SER A 55 -5.99 -11.73 -3.86
N ALA A 56 -5.25 -11.36 -2.81
CA ALA A 56 -5.58 -11.64 -1.42
C ALA A 56 -6.92 -11.02 -0.97
N LEU A 57 -7.35 -9.93 -1.61
CA LEU A 57 -8.62 -9.25 -1.35
C LEU A 57 -9.74 -9.68 -2.32
N GLY A 58 -9.56 -10.79 -3.04
CA GLY A 58 -10.52 -11.23 -4.06
C GLY A 58 -10.55 -10.34 -5.30
N TRP A 59 -9.39 -9.81 -5.70
CA TRP A 59 -9.24 -8.86 -6.81
C TRP A 59 -9.96 -7.52 -6.61
N LEU A 60 -10.15 -7.14 -5.35
CA LEU A 60 -10.63 -5.82 -4.96
C LEU A 60 -9.46 -4.89 -4.65
N THR A 61 -9.72 -3.59 -4.77
CA THR A 61 -8.84 -2.55 -4.20
C THR A 61 -8.99 -2.49 -2.68
N PRO A 62 -8.00 -1.96 -1.95
CA PRO A 62 -8.09 -1.78 -0.50
C PRO A 62 -9.37 -1.04 -0.08
N ILE A 63 -9.69 0.07 -0.76
CA ILE A 63 -10.91 0.84 -0.45
C ILE A 63 -12.19 0.07 -0.77
N GLU A 64 -12.24 -0.68 -1.88
CA GLU A 64 -13.41 -1.50 -2.19
C GLU A 64 -13.60 -2.62 -1.16
N PHE A 65 -12.50 -3.19 -0.66
CA PHE A 65 -12.54 -4.21 0.37
C PHE A 65 -13.03 -3.62 1.70
N GLU A 66 -12.47 -2.49 2.14
CA GLU A 66 -12.91 -1.78 3.35
C GLU A 66 -14.34 -1.26 3.25
N THR A 67 -14.80 -0.86 2.06
CA THR A 67 -16.20 -0.42 1.87
C THR A 67 -17.18 -1.60 1.98
N ARG A 68 -16.74 -2.82 1.62
CA ARG A 68 -17.56 -4.04 1.69
C ARG A 68 -17.51 -4.72 3.05
N GLN A 69 -16.47 -4.49 3.83
CA GLN A 69 -16.40 -4.94 5.21
C GLN A 69 -16.89 -3.80 6.11
N PRO A 70 -18.06 -3.91 6.78
CA PRO A 70 -18.45 -2.89 7.73
C PRO A 70 -17.33 -2.78 8.77
N ILE A 71 -16.82 -1.56 8.97
CA ILE A 71 -15.82 -1.26 10.00
C ILE A 71 -16.42 -1.78 11.31
N THR A 72 -15.93 -2.95 11.74
CA THR A 72 -16.27 -3.49 13.04
C THR A 72 -15.38 -2.72 14.00
N VAL A 73 -15.87 -1.58 14.45
CA VAL A 73 -15.33 -0.91 15.63
C VAL A 73 -15.61 -1.87 16.79
N ALA A 74 -14.58 -2.58 17.22
CA ALA A 74 -14.56 -3.32 18.48
C ALA A 74 -14.38 -2.33 19.64
#